data_AF-A0A6L7V1D8-F1
#
_entry.id   AF-A0A6L7V1D8-F1
#
_cell.length_a   1.000
_cell.length_b   1.000
_cell.length_c   1.000
_cell.angle_alpha   90.00
_cell.angle_beta   90.00
_cell.angle_gamma   90.00
#
_symmetry.space_group_name_H-M   'P 1'
#
loop_
_entity.id
_entity.type
_entity.pdbx_description
1 polymer ?
#
loop_
_entity_poly.entity_id
_entity_poly.type
_entity_poly.pdbx_seq_one_letter_code
_entity_poly.pdbx_strand_id
1 'polypeptide(L)'
;MVRVDPERQSEYRDAWEAWQKQLARMHEVFLEGEPLEPPKLKGLLNREARAKERYDAAREALLGIGGLPAAPGGVGRIPAASIDSGSDDG
;
A
#
# COMPACT_ATOMS: atom_id res chain seq x y z
N MET A 1 -11.43 -7.75 24.43
CA MET A 1 -10.47 -8.37 23.49
C MET A 1 -11.11 -8.34 22.11
N VAL A 2 -10.52 -7.63 21.16
CA VAL A 2 -11.04 -7.59 19.78
C VAL A 2 -10.86 -9.00 19.21
N ARG A 3 -11.96 -9.67 18.85
CA ARG A 3 -11.91 -10.95 18.14
C ARG A 3 -11.69 -10.65 16.68
N VAL A 4 -10.51 -11.00 16.18
CA VAL A 4 -10.14 -10.81 14.78
C VAL A 4 -10.28 -12.15 14.06
N ASP A 5 -10.85 -12.11 12.87
CA ASP A 5 -10.95 -13.26 11.97
C ASP A 5 -9.57 -13.91 11.76
N PRO A 6 -9.39 -15.24 11.99
CA PRO A 6 -8.14 -15.94 11.75
C PRO A 6 -7.58 -15.77 10.32
N GLU A 7 -8.45 -15.65 9.31
CA GLU A 7 -8.05 -15.43 7.92
C GLU A 7 -7.39 -14.06 7.78
N ARG A 8 -8.04 -13.00 8.29
CA ARG A 8 -7.49 -11.64 8.29
C ARG A 8 -6.19 -11.53 9.08
N GLN A 9 -6.05 -12.29 10.17
CA GLN A 9 -4.79 -12.37 10.91
C GLN A 9 -3.67 -13.00 10.07
N SER A 10 -3.97 -14.02 9.26
CA SER A 10 -3.00 -14.62 8.35
C SER A 10 -2.61 -13.64 7.25
N GLU A 11 -3.60 -13.07 6.55
CA GLU A 11 -3.36 -12.11 5.46
C GLU A 11 -2.54 -10.90 5.92
N TYR A 12 -2.84 -10.38 7.11
CA TYR A 12 -2.05 -9.32 7.73
C TYR A 12 -0.59 -9.73 7.95
N ARG A 13 -0.36 -10.91 8.52
CA ARG A 13 1.00 -11.42 8.77
C ARG A 13 1.76 -11.61 7.46
N ASP A 14 1.14 -12.23 6.47
CA ASP A 14 1.76 -12.49 5.17
C ASP A 14 2.13 -11.19 4.45
N ALA A 15 1.22 -10.19 4.46
CA ALA A 15 1.47 -8.89 3.87
C ALA A 15 2.55 -8.10 4.62
N TRP A 16 2.56 -8.17 5.95
CA TRP A 16 3.60 -7.57 6.79
C TRP A 16 4.97 -8.19 6.51
N GLU A 17 5.10 -9.51 6.51
CA GLU A 17 6.37 -10.19 6.22
C GLU A 17 6.89 -9.87 4.81
N ALA A 18 6.00 -9.81 3.83
CA ALA A 18 6.36 -9.44 2.46
C ALA A 18 6.92 -8.02 2.38
N TRP A 19 6.32 -7.06 3.10
CA TRP A 19 6.81 -5.69 3.17
C TRP A 19 8.15 -5.60 3.91
N GLN A 20 8.29 -6.27 5.06
CA GLN A 20 9.55 -6.33 5.80
C GLN A 20 10.71 -6.86 4.95
N LYS A 21 10.47 -7.86 4.10
CA LYS A 21 11.47 -8.37 3.14
C LYS A 21 11.90 -7.31 2.11
N GLN A 22 10.98 -6.47 1.63
CA GLN A 22 11.36 -5.38 0.72
C GLN A 22 12.13 -4.26 1.44
N LEU A 23 11.76 -3.94 2.68
CA LEU A 23 12.50 -2.98 3.50
C LEU A 23 13.92 -3.45 3.81
N ALA A 24 14.09 -4.73 4.18
CA ALA A 24 15.41 -5.33 4.37
C ALA A 24 16.27 -5.17 3.11
N ARG A 25 15.70 -5.49 1.94
CA ARG A 25 16.40 -5.30 0.66
C ARG A 25 16.77 -3.85 0.37
N MET A 26 15.92 -2.89 0.73
CA MET A 26 16.25 -1.48 0.62
C MET A 26 17.39 -1.07 1.56
N HIS A 27 17.43 -1.60 2.78
CA HIS A 27 18.52 -1.33 3.71
C HIS A 27 19.86 -1.88 3.20
N GLU A 28 19.89 -3.11 2.69
CA GLU A 28 21.10 -3.70 2.08
C GLU A 28 21.68 -2.78 0.98
N VAL A 29 20.83 -2.25 0.11
CA VAL A 29 21.27 -1.38 -0.99
C VAL A 29 21.65 0.02 -0.51
N PHE A 30 20.84 0.65 0.35
CA PHE A 30 21.00 2.06 0.69
C PHE A 30 21.93 2.32 1.87
N LEU A 31 21.97 1.41 2.85
CA LEU A 31 22.71 1.60 4.10
C LEU A 31 23.97 0.73 4.13
N GLU A 32 23.91 -0.46 3.56
CA GLU A 32 25.04 -1.40 3.54
C GLU A 32 25.87 -1.31 2.24
N GLY A 33 25.40 -0.53 1.26
CA GLY A 33 26.13 -0.20 0.04
C GLY A 33 26.17 -1.32 -1.00
N GLU A 34 25.22 -2.26 -0.96
CA GLU A 34 25.17 -3.33 -1.95
C GLU A 34 24.96 -2.76 -3.37
N PRO A 35 25.80 -3.13 -4.35
CA PRO A 35 25.72 -2.58 -5.70
C PRO A 35 24.40 -2.96 -6.39
N LEU A 36 23.71 -1.94 -6.89
CA LEU A 36 22.48 -2.10 -7.66
C LEU A 36 22.51 -1.18 -8.88
N GLU A 37 22.29 -1.76 -10.06
CA GLU A 37 22.20 -1.01 -11.30
C GLU A 37 21.08 0.05 -11.24
N PRO A 38 21.30 1.30 -11.70
CA PRO A 38 20.31 2.38 -11.59
C PRO A 38 18.90 2.04 -12.11
N PRO A 39 18.71 1.30 -13.22
CA PRO A 39 17.37 0.88 -13.66
C PRO A 39 16.65 -0.05 -12.67
N LYS A 40 17.41 -0.86 -11.91
CA LYS A 40 16.85 -1.79 -10.92
C LYS A 40 16.42 -1.06 -9.64
N LEU A 41 16.95 0.14 -9.37
CA LEU A 41 16.59 0.96 -8.22
C LEU A 41 15.10 1.34 -8.23
N LYS A 42 14.61 1.84 -9.36
CA LYS A 42 13.18 2.14 -9.54
C LYS A 42 12.31 0.89 -9.34
N GLY A 43 12.79 -0.26 -9.83
CA GLY A 43 12.12 -1.54 -9.63
C GLY A 43 12.04 -1.95 -8.16
N LEU A 44 13.10 -1.72 -7.38
CA LEU A 44 13.13 -1.98 -5.94
C LEU A 44 12.11 -1.11 -5.20
N LEU A 45 12.14 0.21 -5.44
CA LEU A 45 11.20 1.15 -4.81
C LEU A 45 9.74 0.81 -5.16
N ASN A 46 9.46 0.45 -6.41
CA ASN A 46 8.11 0.05 -6.82
C ASN A 46 7.63 -1.25 -6.17
N ARG A 47 8.54 -2.19 -5.87
CA ARG A 47 8.17 -3.43 -5.17
C ARG A 47 7.90 -3.17 -3.70
N GLU A 48 8.71 -2.33 -3.05
CA GLU A 48 8.46 -1.92 -1.67
C GLU A 48 7.12 -1.19 -1.54
N ALA A 49 6.87 -0.18 -2.38
CA ALA A 49 5.62 0.58 -2.35
C ALA A 49 4.38 -0.31 -2.50
N ARG A 50 4.40 -1.25 -3.45
CA ARG A 50 3.30 -2.22 -3.64
C ARG A 50 3.14 -3.19 -2.48
N ALA A 51 4.24 -3.58 -1.83
CA ALA A 51 4.17 -4.43 -0.65
C ALA A 51 3.56 -3.66 0.53
N LYS A 52 3.94 -2.39 0.70
CA LYS A 52 3.37 -1.49 1.70
C LYS A 52 1.87 -1.27 1.48
N GLU A 53 1.44 -0.98 0.26
CA GLU A 53 0.01 -0.82 -0.09
C GLU A 53 -0.80 -2.06 0.31
N ARG A 54 -0.29 -3.27 0.02
CA ARG A 54 -0.94 -4.53 0.39
C ARG A 54 -1.00 -4.71 1.91
N TYR A 55 0.08 -4.37 2.62
CA TYR A 55 0.12 -4.40 4.08
C TYR A 55 -0.87 -3.41 4.70
N ASP A 56 -0.93 -2.18 4.20
CA ASP A 56 -1.86 -1.16 4.69
C ASP A 56 -3.31 -1.60 4.49
N ALA A 57 -3.65 -2.16 3.32
CA ALA A 57 -4.97 -2.72 3.06
C ALA A 57 -5.31 -3.89 4.01
N ALA A 58 -4.37 -4.81 4.23
CA ALA A 58 -4.56 -5.92 5.16
C ALA A 58 -4.72 -5.42 6.62
N ARG A 59 -3.99 -4.37 7.00
CA ARG A 59 -4.10 -3.73 8.33
C ARG A 59 -5.47 -3.07 8.51
N GLU A 60 -5.97 -2.36 7.52
CA GLU A 60 -7.30 -1.76 7.55
C GLU A 60 -8.40 -2.83 7.63
N ALA A 61 -8.24 -3.93 6.89
CA ALA A 61 -9.16 -5.08 6.94
C ALA A 61 -9.13 -5.78 8.32
N LEU A 62 -7.95 -5.97 8.90
CA LEU A 62 -7.75 -6.51 10.25
C LEU A 62 -8.47 -5.67 11.32
N LEU A 63 -8.39 -4.34 11.18
CA LEU A 63 -8.99 -3.37 12.10
C LEU A 63 -10.47 -3.12 11.83
N GLY A 64 -11.01 -3.56 10.70
CA GLY A 64 -12.40 -3.34 10.30
C GLY A 64 -12.70 -1.90 9.88
N ILE A 65 -11.68 -1.14 9.45
CA ILE A 65 -11.80 0.27 9.03
C ILE A 65 -11.67 0.48 7.51
N GLY A 66 -11.28 -0.56 6.76
CA GLY A 66 -11.23 -0.56 5.30
C GLY A 66 -12.59 -0.94 4.70
N GLY A 67 -13.19 -0.05 3.92
CA GLY A 67 -14.51 -0.25 3.32
C GLY A 67 -14.57 -1.36 2.26
N LEU A 68 -15.11 -2.52 2.67
CA LEU A 68 -15.65 -3.65 1.88
C LEU A 68 -14.72 -4.39 0.85
N PRO A 69 -15.04 -5.67 0.55
CA PRO A 69 -14.06 -6.72 0.21
C PRO A 69 -13.52 -6.63 -1.22
N ALA A 70 -12.33 -7.20 -1.39
CA ALA A 70 -11.69 -7.41 -2.68
C ALA A 70 -12.63 -8.11 -3.67
N ALA A 71 -13.10 -7.38 -4.68
CA ALA A 71 -13.56 -7.94 -5.94
C ALA A 71 -12.50 -7.65 -7.02
N PRO A 72 -12.13 -8.62 -7.87
CA PRO A 72 -11.13 -8.42 -8.90
C PRO A 72 -11.72 -7.62 -10.07
N GLY A 73 -11.23 -6.40 -10.26
CA GLY A 73 -11.45 -5.61 -11.47
C GLY A 73 -12.28 -4.35 -11.23
N GLY A 74 -11.64 -3.19 -11.35
CA GLY A 74 -12.33 -1.92 -11.28
C GLY A 74 -11.35 -0.76 -11.17
N VAL A 75 -10.96 -0.23 -12.32
CA VAL A 75 -10.17 0.99 -12.49
C VAL A 75 -10.76 2.11 -11.61
N GLY A 76 -9.99 2.55 -10.61
CA GLY A 76 -10.33 3.68 -9.75
C GLY A 76 -10.29 4.98 -10.54
N ARG A 77 -11.44 5.33 -11.13
CA ARG A 77 -11.78 6.65 -11.65
C ARG A 77 -11.55 7.70 -10.55
N ILE A 78 -10.68 8.68 -10.82
CA ILE A 78 -10.59 9.91 -10.03
C ILE A 78 -11.93 10.65 -10.18
N PRO A 79 -12.69 10.96 -9.11
CA PRO A 79 -13.79 11.90 -9.22
C PRO A 79 -13.21 13.29 -9.44
N ALA A 80 -13.57 13.91 -10.56
CA ALA A 80 -13.26 15.31 -10.84
C ALA A 80 -13.81 16.17 -9.71
N ALA A 81 -12.92 16.94 -9.08
CA ALA A 81 -13.32 17.99 -8.15
C ALA A 81 -14.26 18.96 -8.89
N SER A 82 -15.51 19.04 -8.45
CA SER A 82 -16.40 20.14 -8.79
C SER A 82 -15.83 21.40 -8.14
N ILE A 83 -15.13 22.20 -8.94
CA ILE A 83 -14.77 23.56 -8.58
C ILE A 83 -15.98 24.41 -8.95
N ASP A 84 -16.83 24.71 -7.95
CA ASP A 84 -17.83 25.76 -8.10
C ASP A 84 -17.11 27.10 -7.95
N SER A 85 -17.10 27.88 -9.02
CA SER A 85 -16.53 29.23 -9.08
C SER A 85 -17.43 30.06 -9.99
N GLY A 86 -18.45 30.67 -9.40
CA GLY A 86 -19.12 31.87 -9.91
C GLY A 86 -19.28 32.81 -8.71
N SER A 87 -18.34 33.74 -8.50
CA SER A 87 -18.32 35.07 -9.11
C SER A 87 -19.58 35.87 -8.80
N ASP A 88 -19.45 36.56 -7.66
CA ASP A 88 -19.98 37.87 -7.28
C ASP A 88 -20.35 38.75 -8.48
N ASP A 89 -21.62 39.15 -8.56
CA ASP A 89 -22.09 40.32 -9.31
C ASP A 89 -23.42 40.78 -8.68
N GLY A 90 -23.40 41.96 -8.05
CA GLY A 90 -24.57 42.59 -7.41
C GLY A 90 -24.24 43.66 -6.40
#